data_AF-T0YDF1-F1
#
_entry.id   AF-T0YDF1-F1
#
_cell.length_a   1.000
_cell.length_b   1.000
_cell.length_c   1.000
_cell.angle_alpha   90.00
_cell.angle_beta   90.00
_cell.angle_gamma   90.00
#
_symmetry.space_group_name_H-M   'P 1'
#
loop_
_entity.id
_entity.type
_entity.pdbx_description
1 polymer ?
#
loop_
_entity_poly.entity_id
_entity_poly.type
_entity_poly.pdbx_seq_one_letter_code
_entity_poly.pdbx_strand_id
1 'polypeptide(L)' 'MALIPMVVETTSRGERAFDIYSRLLKDRI' A
#
# COMPACT_ATOMS: atom_id res chain seq x y z
N MET A 1 10.38 -0.87 18.11
CA MET A 1 9.70 -1.28 16.87
C MET A 1 9.37 -0.02 16.08
N ALA A 2 9.77 0.07 14.82
CA ALA A 2 9.41 1.21 13.97
C ALA A 2 7.99 0.99 13.42
N LEU A 3 7.13 2.01 13.48
CA LEU A 3 5.80 1.95 12.89
C LEU A 3 5.93 2.05 11.37
N ILE A 4 5.38 1.07 10.65
CA ILE A 4 5.31 1.11 9.19
C ILE A 4 3.99 1.79 8.79
N PRO A 5 4.01 2.84 7.96
CA PRO A 5 2.79 3.47 7.48
C PRO A 5 1.95 2.52 6.63
N MET A 6 0.65 2.53 6.87
CA MET A 6 -0.35 1.89 6.02
C MET A 6 -0.99 2.94 5.10
N VAL A 7 -1.19 2.57 3.84
CA VAL A 7 -1.81 3.40 2.81
C VAL A 7 -3.02 2.69 2.23
N VAL A 8 -4.01 3.46 1.76
CA VAL A 8 -5.20 2.94 1.07
C VAL A 8 -5.13 3.32 -0.39
N GLU A 9 -5.24 2.32 -1.27
CA GLU A 9 -5.32 2.50 -2.72
C GLU A 9 -6.77 2.34 -3.18
N THR A 10 -7.29 3.35 -3.89
CA THR A 10 -8.61 3.29 -4.52
C THR A 10 -8.48 2.73 -5.93
N THR A 11 -9.25 1.69 -6.23
CA THR A 11 -9.36 1.08 -7.57
C THR A 11 -10.81 1.10 -8.03
N SER A 12 -11.07 0.81 -9.31
CA SER A 12 -12.44 0.66 -9.83
C SER A 12 -13.23 -0.48 -9.16
N ARG A 13 -12.56 -1.39 -8.44
CA ARG A 13 -13.18 -2.49 -7.69
C ARG A 13 -13.32 -2.19 -6.20
N GLY A 14 -12.97 -0.98 -5.75
CA GLY A 14 -13.01 -0.56 -4.34
C GLY A 14 -11.64 -0.22 -3.76
N GLU A 15 -11.56 -0.18 -2.43
CA GLU A 15 -10.37 0.21 -1.68
C GLU A 15 -9.54 -1.01 -1.22
N ARG A 16 -8.21 -0.86 -1.23
CA ARG A 16 -7.29 -1.88 -0.73
C ARG A 16 -6.19 -1.25 0.13
N ALA A 17 -5.97 -1.82 1.31
CA ALA A 17 -4.90 -1.38 2.21
C ALA A 17 -3.58 -2.09 1.88
N PHE A 18 -2.48 -1.34 1.97
CA PHE A 18 -1.11 -1.81 1.82
C PHE A 18 -0.23 -1.20 2.90
N ASP A 19 0.81 -1.90 3.34
CA ASP A 19 1.96 -1.21 3.92
C ASP A 19 2.75 -0.49 2.81
N ILE A 20 3.49 0.56 3.17
CA ILE A 20 4.19 1.40 2.19
C ILE A 20 5.18 0.60 1.32
N TYR A 21 5.83 -0.44 1.85
CA TYR A 21 6.81 -1.22 1.10
C TYR A 21 6.13 -2.17 0.12
N SER A 22 5.05 -2.85 0.52
CA SER A 22 4.25 -3.65 -0.42
C SER A 22 3.67 -2.81 -1.55
N ARG A 23 3.28 -1.56 -1.27
CA ARG A 23 2.78 -0.63 -2.31
C ARG A 23 3.86 -0.31 -3.34
N LEU A 24 5.09 -0.04 -2.91
CA LEU A 24 6.24 0.24 -3.79
C LEU A 24 6.67 -0.99 -4.59
N LEU A 25 6.73 -2.16 -3.94
CA LEU A 25 7.03 -3.43 -4.61
C LEU A 25 6.02 -3.76 -5.71
N LYS A 26 4.73 -3.46 -5.47
CA LYS A 26 3.66 -3.58 -6.47
C LYS A 26 3.92 -2.68 -7.69
N ASP A 27 4.42 -1.46 -7.46
CA ASP A 27 4.81 -0.52 -8.53
C ASP A 27 6.17 -0.84 -9.16
N ARG A 28 6.85 -1.90 -8.70
CA ARG A 28 8.22 -2.26 -9.12
C ARG A 28 9.24 -1.15 -8.87
N ILE A 29 9.06 -0.43 -7.77
CA ILE A 29 9.99 0.58 -7.23
C ILE A 29 10.88 -0.06 -6.17
#